data_AF-A0A5N4E482-F1
#
_entry.id   AF-A0A5N4E482-F1
#
_cell.length_a   1.000
_cell.length_b   1.000
_cell.length_c   1.000
_cell.angle_alpha   90.00
_cell.angle_beta   90.00
_cell.angle_gamma   90.00
#
_symmetry.space_group_name_H-M   'P 1'
#
loop_
_entity.id
_entity.type
_entity.pdbx_description
1 polymer ?
#
loop_
_entity_poly.entity_id
_entity_poly.type
_entity_poly.pdbx_seq_one_letter_code
_entity_poly.pdbx_strand_id
1 'polypeptide(L)'
;MAVAMAIYVTGGVSGGHVNPAVSFAMCLFGRMKWVKFPFYVGAQLLGAFAGSAVLFGIYYDAFMSFAGGKLLIVGENATAHIFATYPAPYLSLANAFAEQVASTMFLIIVVFAIFDSRNLGVPRGLEPIAVGLLIAVLTSSLGMNSGNAMNPARDLGPRLFTALAGWGFEVFTAGNNFWWIPVVGPFVGAAIGGLIYVVFIEIHQPDPKADLEAEQPEDKPEKHELDAVM
;
A
#
# COMPACT_ATOMS: atom_id res chain seq x y z
N MET A 1 1.64 -5.42 -11.85
CA MET A 1 0.37 -6.18 -12.05
C MET A 1 0.11 -7.26 -11.01
N ALA A 2 1.10 -7.86 -10.33
CA ALA A 2 0.87 -8.86 -9.27
C ALA A 2 -0.07 -8.35 -8.15
N VAL A 3 0.07 -7.08 -7.75
CA VAL A 3 -0.81 -6.44 -6.75
C VAL A 3 -2.27 -6.44 -7.20
N ALA A 4 -2.56 -6.11 -8.46
CA ALA A 4 -3.92 -6.13 -8.99
C ALA A 4 -4.55 -7.53 -8.88
N MET A 5 -3.80 -8.58 -9.23
CA MET A 5 -4.27 -9.96 -9.12
C MET A 5 -4.54 -10.36 -7.66
N ALA A 6 -3.65 -9.98 -6.74
CA ALA A 6 -3.85 -10.24 -5.31
C ALA A 6 -5.09 -9.52 -4.76
N ILE A 7 -5.35 -8.28 -5.22
CA ILE A 7 -6.57 -7.54 -4.87
C ILE A 7 -7.80 -8.22 -5.47
N TYR A 8 -7.77 -8.70 -6.72
CA TYR A 8 -8.91 -9.46 -7.27
C TYR A 8 -9.23 -10.72 -6.45
N VAL A 9 -8.21 -11.43 -5.98
CA VAL A 9 -8.39 -12.64 -5.17
C VAL A 9 -8.98 -12.33 -3.79
N THR A 10 -8.58 -11.21 -3.17
CA THR A 10 -8.87 -10.95 -1.75
C THR A 10 -9.83 -9.79 -1.49
N GLY A 11 -10.12 -8.97 -2.51
CA GLY A 11 -10.84 -7.71 -2.42
C GLY A 11 -12.25 -7.86 -1.83
N GLY A 12 -13.02 -8.84 -2.32
CA GLY A 12 -14.38 -9.09 -1.86
C GLY A 12 -14.50 -9.58 -0.40
N VAL A 13 -13.40 -10.04 0.20
CA VAL A 13 -13.40 -10.60 1.56
C VAL A 13 -12.72 -9.65 2.55
N SER A 14 -11.52 -9.16 2.22
CA SER A 14 -10.67 -8.39 3.13
C SER A 14 -10.48 -6.93 2.73
N GLY A 15 -11.05 -6.50 1.59
CA GLY A 15 -10.75 -5.20 0.97
C GLY A 15 -9.43 -5.19 0.20
N GLY A 16 -8.71 -6.32 0.13
CA GLY A 16 -7.52 -6.45 -0.70
C GLY A 16 -6.34 -5.57 -0.26
N HIS A 17 -6.18 -5.33 1.05
CA HIS A 17 -5.14 -4.40 1.53
C HIS A 17 -3.73 -4.82 1.10
N VAL A 18 -3.43 -6.13 1.22
CA VAL A 18 -2.15 -6.78 0.86
C VAL A 18 -0.87 -6.04 1.30
N ASN A 19 -0.99 -5.14 2.27
CA ASN A 19 0.03 -4.21 2.71
C ASN A 19 -0.28 -3.73 4.15
N PRO A 20 0.65 -3.90 5.10
CA PRO A 20 0.49 -3.39 6.47
C PRO A 20 0.30 -1.89 6.53
N ALA A 21 0.96 -1.10 5.68
CA ALA A 21 0.84 0.35 5.66
C ALA A 21 -0.56 0.81 5.20
N VAL A 22 -1.14 0.12 4.19
CA VAL A 22 -2.53 0.34 3.77
C VAL A 22 -3.50 -0.06 4.89
N SER A 23 -3.28 -1.21 5.51
CA SER A 23 -4.09 -1.69 6.63
C SER A 23 -4.06 -0.72 7.81
N PHE A 24 -2.90 -0.13 8.09
CA PHE A 24 -2.69 0.88 9.11
C PHE A 24 -3.44 2.17 8.77
N ALA A 25 -3.33 2.66 7.53
CA ALA A 25 -4.09 3.83 7.09
C ALA A 25 -5.60 3.62 7.23
N MET A 26 -6.11 2.46 6.81
CA MET A 26 -7.53 2.13 6.98
C MET A 26 -7.96 2.16 8.45
N CYS A 27 -7.12 1.70 9.38
CA CYS A 27 -7.39 1.82 10.81
C CYS A 27 -7.33 3.27 11.31
N LEU A 28 -6.28 4.00 10.93
CA LEU A 28 -6.03 5.36 11.39
C LEU A 28 -7.16 6.32 11.01
N PHE A 29 -7.71 6.16 9.80
CA PHE A 29 -8.80 6.99 9.28
C PHE A 29 -10.19 6.36 9.47
N GLY A 30 -10.33 5.41 10.41
CA GLY A 30 -11.64 4.91 10.83
C GLY A 30 -12.36 3.97 9.85
N ARG A 31 -11.66 3.48 8.82
CA ARG A 31 -12.21 2.59 7.77
C ARG A 31 -12.06 1.10 8.10
N MET A 32 -11.24 0.75 9.10
CA MET A 32 -11.09 -0.61 9.62
C MET A 32 -10.93 -0.61 11.14
N LYS A 33 -11.58 -1.54 11.84
CA LYS A 33 -11.40 -1.72 13.29
C LYS A 33 -9.98 -2.17 13.63
N TRP A 34 -9.33 -1.51 14.59
CA TRP A 34 -7.96 -1.84 15.05
C TRP A 34 -7.77 -3.29 15.47
N VAL A 35 -8.80 -3.96 16.00
CA VAL A 35 -8.73 -5.39 16.37
C VAL A 35 -8.37 -6.29 15.19
N LYS A 36 -8.72 -5.90 13.95
CA LYS A 36 -8.39 -6.67 12.74
C LYS A 36 -6.94 -6.48 12.28
N PHE A 37 -6.32 -5.35 12.65
CA PHE A 37 -4.99 -4.97 12.18
C PHE A 37 -3.90 -6.05 12.39
N PRO A 38 -3.70 -6.63 13.60
CA PRO A 38 -2.67 -7.64 13.79
C PRO A 38 -2.89 -8.91 12.94
N PHE A 39 -4.14 -9.32 12.72
CA PHE A 39 -4.46 -10.47 11.87
C PHE A 39 -4.14 -10.19 10.40
N TYR A 40 -4.43 -8.97 9.92
CA TYR A 40 -4.06 -8.53 8.58
C TYR A 40 -2.54 -8.55 8.40
N VAL A 41 -1.80 -7.94 9.32
CA VAL A 41 -0.33 -7.88 9.25
C VAL A 41 0.29 -9.28 9.32
N GLY A 42 -0.18 -10.14 10.23
CA GLY A 42 0.29 -11.52 10.35
C GLY A 42 0.05 -12.34 9.07
N ALA A 43 -1.16 -12.29 8.52
CA ALA A 43 -1.49 -12.98 7.27
C ALA A 43 -0.66 -12.48 6.08
N GLN A 44 -0.45 -11.16 5.99
CA GLN A 44 0.35 -10.54 4.92
C GLN A 44 1.82 -10.94 5.00
N LEU A 45 2.42 -10.94 6.20
CA LEU A 45 3.80 -11.37 6.42
C LEU A 45 4.00 -12.85 6.11
N LEU A 46 3.10 -13.72 6.60
CA LEU A 46 3.14 -15.16 6.33
C LEU A 46 2.95 -15.45 4.85
N GLY A 47 2.03 -14.75 4.19
CA GLY A 47 1.81 -14.87 2.74
C GLY A 47 3.05 -14.46 1.93
N ALA A 48 3.69 -13.34 2.29
CA ALA A 48 4.90 -12.89 1.61
C ALA A 48 6.11 -13.84 1.85
N PHE A 49 6.24 -14.38 3.06
CA PHE A 49 7.23 -15.42 3.37
C PHE A 49 7.00 -16.70 2.55
N ALA A 50 5.77 -17.23 2.55
CA ALA A 50 5.41 -18.44 1.80
C ALA A 50 5.57 -18.25 0.29
N GLY A 51 5.16 -17.08 -0.25
CA GLY A 51 5.37 -16.73 -1.64
C GLY A 51 6.86 -16.69 -2.04
N SER A 52 7.72 -16.25 -1.11
CA SER A 52 9.18 -16.28 -1.30
C SER A 52 9.72 -17.70 -1.36
N ALA A 53 9.26 -18.59 -0.48
CA ALA A 53 9.63 -19.99 -0.50
C ALA A 53 9.21 -20.69 -1.81
N VAL A 54 8.00 -20.41 -2.29
CA VAL A 54 7.51 -20.93 -3.58
C VAL A 54 8.37 -20.41 -4.74
N LEU A 55 8.64 -19.10 -4.79
CA LEU A 55 9.50 -18.52 -5.82
C LEU A 55 10.90 -19.15 -5.80
N PHE A 56 11.51 -19.28 -4.62
CA PHE A 56 12.82 -19.90 -4.48
C PHE A 56 12.84 -21.35 -4.96
N GLY A 57 11.82 -22.14 -4.61
CA GLY A 57 11.70 -23.52 -5.06
C GLY A 57 11.54 -23.64 -6.59
N ILE A 58 10.71 -22.80 -7.19
CA ILE A 58 10.49 -22.80 -8.66
C ILE A 58 11.77 -22.40 -9.42
N TYR A 59 12.53 -21.44 -8.89
CA TYR A 59 13.72 -20.90 -9.55
C TYR A 59 15.04 -21.46 -8.99
N TYR A 60 15.01 -22.56 -8.23
CA TYR A 60 16.18 -23.07 -7.51
C TYR A 60 17.39 -23.30 -8.43
N ASP A 61 17.19 -24.02 -9.53
CA ASP A 61 18.26 -24.31 -10.49
C ASP A 61 18.82 -23.04 -11.14
N ALA A 62 17.98 -22.04 -11.38
CA ALA A 62 18.40 -20.76 -11.91
C ALA A 62 19.30 -19.99 -10.91
N PHE A 63 18.96 -20.00 -9.62
CA PHE A 63 19.81 -19.41 -8.58
C PHE A 63 21.17 -20.12 -8.50
N MET A 64 21.16 -21.45 -8.49
CA MET A 64 22.39 -22.24 -8.43
C MET A 64 23.28 -22.02 -9.65
N SER A 65 22.68 -21.97 -10.85
CA SER A 65 23.41 -21.72 -12.10
C SER A 65 23.97 -20.29 -12.17
N PHE A 66 23.17 -19.27 -11.85
CA PHE A 66 23.55 -17.86 -11.99
C PHE A 66 24.68 -17.44 -11.05
N ALA A 67 24.64 -17.89 -9.79
CA ALA A 67 25.59 -17.47 -8.76
C ALA A 67 26.62 -18.56 -8.39
N GLY A 68 26.79 -19.58 -9.24
CA GLY A 68 27.77 -20.66 -9.03
C GLY A 68 27.54 -21.43 -7.72
N GLY A 69 26.28 -21.70 -7.39
CA GLY A 69 25.85 -22.38 -6.17
C GLY A 69 25.83 -21.51 -4.91
N LYS A 70 26.03 -20.19 -5.04
CA LYS A 70 26.08 -19.27 -3.89
C LYS A 70 24.82 -18.41 -3.80
N LEU A 71 24.45 -18.06 -2.58
CA LEU A 71 23.33 -17.17 -2.28
C LEU A 71 23.88 -15.84 -1.75
N LEU A 72 24.03 -14.86 -2.65
CA LEU A 72 24.76 -13.61 -2.37
C LEU A 72 23.81 -12.44 -2.09
N ILE A 73 24.16 -11.60 -1.13
CA ILE A 73 23.37 -10.42 -0.73
C ILE A 73 23.77 -9.18 -1.52
N VAL A 74 25.08 -8.97 -1.72
CA VAL A 74 25.68 -7.82 -2.41
C VAL A 74 26.70 -8.29 -3.45
N GLY A 75 26.95 -7.45 -4.44
CA GLY A 75 27.86 -7.73 -5.56
C GLY A 75 27.13 -7.99 -6.88
N GLU A 76 27.90 -8.25 -7.93
CA GLU A 76 27.42 -8.39 -9.31
C GLU A 76 26.41 -9.54 -9.47
N ASN A 77 26.67 -10.67 -8.83
CA ASN A 77 25.80 -11.85 -8.85
C ASN A 77 24.90 -11.96 -7.59
N ALA A 78 24.60 -10.83 -6.94
CA ALA A 78 23.69 -10.82 -5.80
C ALA A 78 22.29 -11.28 -6.21
N THR A 79 21.64 -12.08 -5.37
CA THR A 79 20.30 -12.64 -5.64
C THR A 79 19.29 -12.31 -4.55
N ALA A 80 19.73 -11.81 -3.38
CA ALA A 80 18.83 -11.45 -2.29
C ALA A 80 17.83 -10.33 -2.67
N HIS A 81 18.22 -9.44 -3.58
CA HIS A 81 17.42 -8.30 -4.03
C HIS A 81 16.16 -8.68 -4.83
N ILE A 82 16.08 -9.94 -5.28
CA ILE A 82 14.87 -10.49 -5.91
C ILE A 82 13.72 -10.59 -4.90
N PHE A 83 14.05 -10.83 -3.62
CA PHE A 83 13.08 -11.09 -2.55
C PHE A 83 12.72 -9.82 -1.79
N ALA A 84 13.73 -9.11 -1.27
CA ALA A 84 13.59 -7.91 -0.46
C ALA A 84 14.36 -6.74 -1.09
N THR A 85 14.05 -5.51 -0.70
CA THR A 85 14.73 -4.34 -1.27
C THR A 85 16.04 -4.03 -0.54
N TYR A 86 16.99 -3.47 -1.26
CA TYR A 86 18.27 -3.03 -0.73
C TYR A 86 18.57 -1.64 -1.29
N PRO A 87 19.22 -0.75 -0.51
CA PRO A 87 19.52 0.59 -0.96
C PRO A 87 20.65 0.57 -2.00
N ALA A 88 20.59 1.48 -2.96
CA ALA A 88 21.70 1.73 -3.86
C ALA A 88 22.96 2.16 -3.08
N PRO A 89 24.18 1.85 -3.55
CA PRO A 89 25.42 2.12 -2.79
C PRO A 89 25.64 3.59 -2.41
N TYR A 90 25.09 4.53 -3.20
CA TYR A 90 25.21 5.97 -2.96
C TYR A 90 24.16 6.53 -1.97
N LEU A 91 23.15 5.73 -1.61
CA LEU A 91 21.98 6.23 -0.90
C LEU A 91 22.23 6.30 0.61
N SER A 92 22.02 7.48 1.19
CA SER A 92 22.05 7.65 2.64
C SER A 92 20.77 7.10 3.29
N LEU A 93 20.86 6.65 4.56
CA LEU A 93 19.70 6.17 5.31
C LEU A 93 18.59 7.23 5.42
N ALA A 94 18.97 8.51 5.57
CA ALA A 94 18.01 9.61 5.64
C ALA A 94 17.21 9.77 4.33
N ASN A 95 17.88 9.73 3.18
CA ASN A 95 17.19 9.82 1.88
C ASN A 95 16.39 8.56 1.58
N ALA A 96 16.89 7.38 1.98
CA ALA A 96 16.16 6.13 1.83
C ALA A 96 14.86 6.13 2.66
N PHE A 97 14.92 6.69 3.87
CA PHE A 97 13.73 6.87 4.70
C PHE A 97 12.75 7.88 4.07
N ALA A 98 13.24 9.03 3.61
CA ALA A 98 12.42 10.03 2.94
C ALA A 98 11.73 9.49 1.68
N GLU A 99 12.43 8.67 0.88
CA GLU A 99 11.88 7.97 -0.29
C GLU A 99 10.74 7.01 0.10
N GLN A 100 10.93 6.15 1.12
CA GLN A 100 9.88 5.22 1.57
C GLN A 100 8.65 5.95 2.11
N VAL A 101 8.85 7.08 2.80
CA VAL A 101 7.77 7.95 3.27
C VAL A 101 7.03 8.57 2.08
N ALA A 102 7.74 9.20 1.15
CA ALA A 102 7.14 9.90 0.02
C ALA A 102 6.38 8.95 -0.93
N SER A 103 6.99 7.82 -1.29
CA SER A 103 6.37 6.81 -2.16
C SER A 103 5.09 6.24 -1.54
N THR A 104 5.11 5.92 -0.24
CA THR A 104 3.93 5.39 0.45
C THR A 104 2.86 6.46 0.70
N MET A 105 3.26 7.72 0.89
CA MET A 105 2.35 8.86 0.96
C MET A 105 1.55 8.99 -0.34
N PHE A 106 2.21 9.01 -1.49
CA PHE A 106 1.52 9.06 -2.79
C PHE A 106 0.66 7.82 -3.02
N LEU A 107 1.13 6.64 -2.63
CA LEU A 107 0.33 5.41 -2.67
C LEU A 107 -0.99 5.59 -1.91
N ILE A 108 -0.96 6.05 -0.66
CA ILE A 108 -2.17 6.19 0.16
C ILE A 108 -3.09 7.30 -0.34
N ILE A 109 -2.55 8.44 -0.80
CA ILE A 109 -3.37 9.52 -1.40
C ILE A 109 -4.20 8.97 -2.55
N VAL A 110 -3.57 8.26 -3.49
CA VAL A 110 -4.24 7.77 -4.69
C VAL A 110 -5.13 6.56 -4.38
N VAL A 111 -4.73 5.67 -3.47
CA VAL A 111 -5.60 4.58 -3.00
C VAL A 111 -6.88 5.14 -2.38
N PHE A 112 -6.79 6.18 -1.56
CA PHE A 112 -7.99 6.80 -1.00
C PHE A 112 -8.85 7.44 -2.10
N ALA A 113 -8.23 8.13 -3.07
CA ALA A 113 -8.95 8.69 -4.21
C ALA A 113 -9.69 7.64 -5.06
N ILE A 114 -9.07 6.48 -5.30
CA ILE A 114 -9.65 5.38 -6.10
C ILE A 114 -10.90 4.80 -5.41
N PHE A 115 -10.87 4.67 -4.09
CA PHE A 115 -11.94 4.02 -3.31
C PHE A 115 -12.93 5.00 -2.68
N ASP A 116 -12.75 6.31 -2.86
CA ASP A 116 -13.71 7.32 -2.44
C ASP A 116 -14.85 7.42 -3.45
N SER A 117 -16.03 6.94 -3.06
CA SER A 117 -17.22 6.94 -3.90
C SER A 117 -17.75 8.34 -4.24
N ARG A 118 -17.26 9.39 -3.55
CA ARG A 118 -17.64 10.79 -3.81
C ARG A 118 -16.70 11.47 -4.80
N ASN A 119 -15.57 10.85 -5.15
CA ASN A 119 -14.61 11.38 -6.11
C ASN A 119 -14.99 10.97 -7.55
N LEU A 120 -14.13 11.26 -8.54
CA LEU A 120 -14.33 10.94 -9.96
C LEU A 120 -14.74 9.48 -10.23
N GLY A 121 -14.34 8.57 -9.33
CA GLY A 121 -14.69 7.16 -9.37
C GLY A 121 -13.92 6.40 -10.45
N VAL A 122 -13.75 5.11 -10.22
CA VAL A 122 -13.21 4.16 -11.21
C VAL A 122 -14.35 3.24 -11.62
N PRO A 123 -14.48 2.83 -12.90
CA PRO A 123 -15.50 1.86 -13.29
C PRO A 123 -15.37 0.59 -12.44
N ARG A 124 -16.52 0.09 -11.96
CA ARG A 124 -16.57 -1.06 -11.05
C ARG A 124 -15.81 -2.26 -11.61
N GLY A 125 -14.93 -2.83 -10.79
CA GLY A 125 -14.08 -3.95 -11.15
C GLY A 125 -12.73 -3.54 -11.73
N LEU A 126 -12.49 -2.26 -12.05
CA LEU A 126 -11.19 -1.76 -12.52
C LEU A 126 -10.33 -1.14 -11.42
N GLU A 127 -10.85 -1.02 -10.19
CA GLU A 127 -10.10 -0.50 -9.04
C GLU A 127 -8.79 -1.27 -8.81
N PRO A 128 -8.75 -2.62 -8.88
CA PRO A 128 -7.51 -3.38 -8.72
C PRO A 128 -6.48 -3.09 -9.81
N ILE A 129 -6.93 -2.86 -11.05
CA ILE A 129 -6.05 -2.48 -12.17
C ILE A 129 -5.49 -1.07 -11.94
N ALA A 130 -6.32 -0.11 -11.53
CA ALA A 130 -5.88 1.24 -11.20
C ALA A 130 -4.80 1.24 -10.10
N VAL A 131 -5.00 0.45 -9.03
CA VAL A 131 -3.98 0.26 -7.99
C VAL A 131 -2.72 -0.40 -8.54
N GLY A 132 -2.86 -1.40 -9.42
CA GLY A 132 -1.72 -2.05 -10.07
C GLY A 132 -0.89 -1.10 -10.94
N LEU A 133 -1.55 -0.19 -11.67
CA LEU A 133 -0.90 0.84 -12.49
C LEU A 133 -0.26 1.93 -11.62
N LEU A 134 -0.91 2.34 -10.54
CA LEU A 134 -0.33 3.26 -9.55
C LEU A 134 1.01 2.72 -9.03
N ILE A 135 1.06 1.45 -8.61
CA ILE A 135 2.31 0.83 -8.16
C ILE A 135 3.36 0.83 -9.28
N ALA A 136 2.97 0.54 -10.52
CA ALA A 136 3.91 0.58 -11.65
C ALA A 136 4.50 1.98 -11.87
N VAL A 137 3.67 3.02 -11.84
CA VAL A 137 4.10 4.42 -11.95
C VAL A 137 5.07 4.77 -10.81
N LEU A 138 4.69 4.52 -9.55
CA LEU A 138 5.54 4.82 -8.40
C LEU A 138 6.89 4.10 -8.46
N THR A 139 6.91 2.82 -8.81
CA THR A 139 8.16 2.06 -8.96
C THR A 139 9.02 2.62 -10.10
N SER A 140 8.43 2.99 -11.24
CA SER A 140 9.19 3.56 -12.37
C SER A 140 9.74 4.97 -12.09
N SER A 141 9.03 5.78 -11.29
CA SER A 141 9.41 7.17 -11.02
C SER A 141 10.35 7.31 -9.82
N LEU A 142 10.16 6.50 -8.78
CA LEU A 142 10.83 6.68 -7.49
C LEU A 142 11.70 5.46 -7.10
N GLY A 143 11.69 4.36 -7.86
CA GLY A 143 12.24 3.08 -7.41
C GLY A 143 13.75 2.91 -7.54
N MET A 144 14.45 3.85 -8.19
CA MET A 144 15.89 3.72 -8.46
C MET A 144 16.74 3.69 -7.18
N ASN A 145 16.31 4.40 -6.13
CA ASN A 145 17.12 4.59 -4.92
C ASN A 145 17.14 3.34 -4.03
N SER A 146 15.98 2.84 -3.60
CA SER A 146 15.92 1.66 -2.72
C SER A 146 14.88 0.62 -3.16
N GLY A 147 14.46 0.64 -4.43
CA GLY A 147 13.51 -0.33 -4.98
C GLY A 147 12.05 -0.10 -4.61
N ASN A 148 11.72 0.98 -3.88
CA ASN A 148 10.36 1.34 -3.45
C ASN A 148 9.58 0.17 -2.85
N ALA A 149 9.95 -0.28 -1.65
CA ALA A 149 9.20 -1.33 -0.96
C ALA A 149 7.72 -0.96 -0.75
N MET A 150 7.45 0.24 -0.21
CA MET A 150 6.11 0.80 0.09
C MET A 150 5.20 -0.07 0.98
N ASN A 151 5.68 -1.24 1.39
CA ASN A 151 4.90 -2.32 1.98
C ASN A 151 5.79 -3.13 2.94
N PRO A 152 5.57 -3.00 4.25
CA PRO A 152 6.37 -3.70 5.26
C PRO A 152 6.34 -5.23 5.10
N ALA A 153 5.21 -5.83 4.71
CA ALA A 153 5.12 -7.28 4.53
C ALA A 153 5.88 -7.76 3.30
N ARG A 154 5.86 -6.97 2.21
CA ARG A 154 6.56 -7.25 0.95
C ARG A 154 8.08 -7.22 1.10
N ASP A 155 8.61 -6.56 2.12
CA ASP A 155 10.04 -6.53 2.40
C ASP A 155 10.42 -7.50 3.53
N LEU A 156 9.79 -7.37 4.71
CA LEU A 156 10.19 -8.12 5.90
C LEU A 156 9.93 -9.62 5.78
N GLY A 157 8.79 -10.03 5.20
CA GLY A 157 8.47 -11.45 5.01
C GLY A 157 9.51 -12.17 4.14
N PRO A 158 9.77 -11.68 2.92
CA PRO A 158 10.81 -12.24 2.05
C PRO A 158 12.23 -12.12 2.62
N ARG A 159 12.54 -11.05 3.35
CA ARG A 159 13.85 -10.88 4.02
C ARG A 159 14.08 -11.92 5.13
N LEU A 160 13.04 -12.22 5.92
CA LEU A 160 13.08 -13.31 6.89
C LEU A 160 13.27 -14.66 6.19
N PHE A 161 12.62 -14.87 5.05
CA PHE A 161 12.82 -16.08 4.26
C PHE A 161 14.28 -16.22 3.79
N THR A 162 14.86 -15.20 3.16
CA THR A 162 16.24 -15.29 2.66
C THR A 162 17.27 -15.47 3.78
N ALA A 163 17.05 -14.86 4.95
CA ALA A 163 17.87 -15.09 6.13
C ALA A 163 17.95 -16.58 6.51
N LEU A 164 16.81 -17.27 6.46
CA LEU A 164 16.68 -18.68 6.83
C LEU A 164 17.05 -19.65 5.68
N ALA A 165 16.88 -19.22 4.43
CA ALA A 165 17.06 -20.06 3.24
C ALA A 165 18.53 -20.21 2.81
N GLY A 166 19.46 -19.45 3.41
CA GLY A 166 20.90 -19.62 3.21
C GLY A 166 21.65 -18.39 2.71
N TRP A 167 21.00 -17.23 2.57
CA TRP A 167 21.73 -15.96 2.34
C TRP A 167 22.43 -15.47 3.61
N GLY A 168 21.96 -15.88 4.79
CA GLY A 168 22.50 -15.48 6.09
C GLY A 168 21.79 -14.27 6.70
N PHE A 169 22.04 -14.02 7.99
CA PHE A 169 21.41 -12.92 8.74
C PHE A 169 21.95 -11.54 8.34
N GLU A 170 22.99 -11.48 7.52
CA GLU A 170 23.55 -10.27 6.93
C GLU A 170 22.54 -9.52 6.05
N VAL A 171 21.43 -10.17 5.64
CA VAL A 171 20.30 -9.49 5.00
C VAL A 171 19.69 -8.38 5.87
N PHE A 172 19.92 -8.41 7.18
CA PHE A 172 19.51 -7.37 8.13
C PHE A 172 20.62 -6.34 8.43
N THR A 173 21.87 -6.59 8.06
CA THR A 173 22.97 -5.64 8.27
C THR A 173 23.40 -4.92 6.99
N ALA A 174 23.11 -5.49 5.83
CA ALA A 174 23.35 -4.89 4.53
C ALA A 174 22.71 -3.49 4.39
N GLY A 175 23.43 -2.58 3.71
CA GLY A 175 22.98 -1.20 3.51
C GLY A 175 22.90 -0.40 4.80
N ASN A 176 23.84 -0.60 5.73
CA ASN A 176 23.90 0.08 7.03
C ASN A 176 22.63 -0.18 7.87
N ASN A 177 22.25 -1.45 8.00
CA ASN A 177 21.02 -1.89 8.68
C ASN A 177 19.74 -1.33 8.03
N PHE A 178 19.66 -1.32 6.70
CA PHE A 178 18.55 -0.71 5.95
C PHE A 178 17.16 -1.33 6.27
N TRP A 179 17.10 -2.59 6.68
CA TRP A 179 15.87 -3.39 6.81
C TRP A 179 14.70 -2.74 7.55
N TRP A 180 14.95 -1.86 8.53
CA TRP A 180 13.90 -1.22 9.31
C TRP A 180 13.21 -0.09 8.54
N ILE A 181 13.88 0.51 7.54
CA ILE A 181 13.35 1.60 6.73
C ILE A 181 12.10 1.17 5.93
N PRO A 182 12.11 0.08 5.14
CA PRO A 182 10.91 -0.39 4.44
C PRO A 182 9.83 -0.96 5.39
N VAL A 183 10.12 -1.10 6.69
CA VAL A 183 9.12 -1.45 7.71
C VAL A 183 8.48 -0.19 8.29
N VAL A 184 9.27 0.78 8.74
CA VAL A 184 8.78 1.97 9.46
C VAL A 184 8.36 3.10 8.51
N GLY A 185 9.16 3.38 7.48
CA GLY A 185 8.93 4.46 6.53
C GLY A 185 7.53 4.40 5.90
N PRO A 186 7.04 3.24 5.44
CA PRO A 186 5.69 3.12 4.89
C PRO A 186 4.57 3.49 5.87
N PHE A 187 4.69 3.18 7.17
CA PHE A 187 3.65 3.58 8.13
C PHE A 187 3.58 5.11 8.29
N VAL A 188 4.74 5.78 8.32
CA VAL A 188 4.81 7.24 8.39
C VAL A 188 4.23 7.86 7.10
N GLY A 189 4.65 7.36 5.94
CA GLY A 189 4.10 7.79 4.65
C GLY A 189 2.59 7.58 4.58
N ALA A 190 2.08 6.46 5.08
CA ALA A 190 0.66 6.16 5.09
C ALA A 190 -0.16 7.09 5.98
N ALA A 191 0.35 7.46 7.15
CA ALA A 191 -0.29 8.47 8.01
C ALA A 191 -0.36 9.83 7.32
N ILE A 192 0.77 10.28 6.76
CA ILE A 192 0.86 11.59 6.08
C ILE A 192 -0.06 11.61 4.84
N GLY A 193 0.01 10.58 4.00
CA GLY A 193 -0.77 10.51 2.76
C GLY A 193 -2.28 10.50 3.02
N GLY A 194 -2.71 9.72 4.01
CA GLY A 194 -4.13 9.71 4.37
C GLY A 194 -4.59 11.04 4.96
N LEU A 195 -3.75 11.70 5.77
CA LEU A 195 -4.06 13.01 6.34
C LEU A 195 -4.21 14.06 5.23
N ILE A 196 -3.29 14.07 4.27
CA ILE A 196 -3.34 14.96 3.11
C ILE A 196 -4.64 14.74 2.34
N TYR A 197 -4.98 13.49 2.02
CA TYR A 197 -6.22 13.21 1.27
C TYR A 197 -7.46 13.69 2.04
N VAL A 198 -7.54 13.39 3.34
CA VAL A 198 -8.69 13.77 4.18
C VAL A 198 -8.84 15.29 4.20
N VAL A 199 -7.78 16.01 4.56
CA VAL A 199 -7.82 17.46 4.79
C VAL A 199 -7.98 18.25 3.49
N PHE A 200 -7.32 17.85 2.41
CA PHE A 200 -7.31 18.64 1.18
C PHE A 200 -8.37 18.22 0.17
N ILE A 201 -8.88 16.99 0.23
CA ILE A 201 -9.84 16.46 -0.75
C ILE A 201 -11.14 16.02 -0.09
N GLU A 202 -11.09 15.09 0.86
CA GLU A 202 -12.26 14.38 1.36
C GLU A 202 -13.28 15.27 2.08
N ILE A 203 -12.81 16.26 2.87
CA ILE A 203 -13.69 17.20 3.59
C ILE A 203 -14.32 18.26 2.67
N HIS A 204 -13.83 18.42 1.44
CA HIS A 204 -14.36 19.36 0.46
C HIS A 204 -15.40 18.71 -0.48
N GLN A 205 -15.59 17.39 -0.37
CA GLN A 205 -16.64 16.71 -1.12
C GLN A 205 -18.01 17.11 -0.59
N PRO A 206 -19.02 17.29 -1.46
CA PRO A 206 -20.38 17.61 -1.05
C PRO A 206 -20.89 16.58 -0.03
N ASP A 207 -21.58 17.05 1.00
CA ASP A 207 -22.23 16.16 1.97
C ASP A 207 -23.55 15.67 1.36
N PRO A 208 -23.70 14.37 1.08
CA PRO A 208 -24.94 13.83 0.53
C PRO A 208 -26.18 14.15 1.39
N LYS A 209 -26.01 14.40 2.69
CA LYS A 209 -27.11 14.77 3.59
C LYS A 209 -27.50 16.23 3.50
N ALA A 210 -26.54 17.13 3.31
CA ALA A 210 -26.82 18.56 3.16
C ALA A 210 -27.56 18.86 1.86
N ASP A 211 -27.22 18.13 0.78
CA ASP A 211 -27.88 18.29 -0.51
C ASP A 211 -29.33 17.76 -0.49
N LEU A 212 -29.59 16.67 0.23
CA LEU A 212 -30.95 16.13 0.44
C LEU A 212 -31.84 17.04 1.29
N GLU A 213 -31.27 17.79 2.23
CA GLU A 213 -31.99 18.78 3.03
C GLU A 213 -32.25 20.09 2.26
N ALA A 214 -31.36 20.45 1.33
CA ALA A 214 -31.51 21.63 0.46
C ALA A 214 -32.51 21.43 -0.69
N GLU A 215 -32.74 20.18 -1.14
CA GLU A 215 -33.72 19.86 -2.18
C GLU A 215 -35.16 19.71 -1.65
N GLN A 216 -35.38 19.66 -0.33
CA GLN A 216 -36.74 19.73 0.21
C GLN A 216 -37.22 21.18 0.16
N PRO A 217 -38.25 21.52 -0.64
CA PRO A 217 -38.83 22.85 -0.59
C PRO A 217 -39.37 23.06 0.84
N GLU A 218 -39.02 24.16 1.49
CA GLU A 218 -39.74 24.62 2.67
C GLU A 218 -41.22 24.68 2.30
N ASP A 219 -42.01 23.71 2.76
CA ASP A 219 -43.46 23.71 2.66
C ASP A 219 -43.97 24.80 3.60
N LYS A 220 -43.86 26.06 3.16
CA LYS A 220 -44.51 27.18 3.80
C LYS A 220 -46.00 27.00 3.54
N PRO A 221 -46.83 26.82 4.57
CA PRO A 221 -48.27 26.73 4.36
C PRO A 221 -48.74 28.08 3.79
N GLU A 222 -49.05 28.11 2.49
CA GLU A 222 -49.80 29.20 1.90
C GLU A 222 -51.14 29.26 2.63
N LYS A 223 -51.33 30.34 3.39
CA LYS A 223 -52.65 30.72 3.89
C LYS A 223 -53.53 30.98 2.68
N HIS A 224 -54.27 29.97 2.24
CA HIS A 224 -55.46 30.18 1.42
C HIS A 224 -56.46 30.98 2.26
N GLU A 225 -56.46 32.31 2.09
CA GLU A 225 -57.65 33.11 2.36
C GLU A 225 -58.75 32.60 1.41
N LEU A 226 -59.67 31.83 1.99
CA LEU A 226 -60.93 31.49 1.35
C LEU A 226 -61.79 32.74 1.33
N ASP A 227 -61.76 33.46 0.21
CA ASP A 227 -62.87 34.28 -0.23
C ASP A 227 -64.10 33.37 -0.42
N ALA A 228 -64.91 33.25 0.62
CA ALA A 228 -66.24 32.68 0.54
C ALA A 228 -67.28 33.81 0.52
N VAL A 229 -67.88 33.96 -0.66
CA VAL A 229 -69.01 34.81 -1.04
C VAL A 229 -70.17 34.80 -0.02
N MET A 230 -70.53 35.97 0.51
CA MET A 230 -71.90 36.54 0.60
C MET A 230 -71.89 37.97 1.14
#